data_AF-A0A941L1A2-F1
#
_entry.id   AF-A0A941L1A2-F1
#
_cell.length_a   1.000
_cell.length_b   1.000
_cell.length_c   1.000
_cell.angle_alpha   90.00
_cell.angle_beta   90.00
_cell.angle_gamma   90.00
#
_symmetry.space_group_name_H-M   'P 1'
#
loop_
_entity.id
_entity.type
_entity.pdbx_description
1 polymer ?
#
loop_
_entity_poly.entity_id
_entity_poly.type
_entity_poly.pdbx_seq_one_letter_code
_entity_poly.pdbx_strand_id
1 'polypeptide(L)'
;MEKPHFFTAIINQRTRLMTALACILFTGLLLSGIYLSVVAGKMAQLQTRQQGELLGQQTVTMIKPALLAGDSVSLNYVLNQLVKQPHIDAIILTDPKDRLLARAGDISQDNLIQQDVLIRQQNETLAILQFYLNPHANKANLNTLLVQAAILALITIITTLTGCWLSLNRNSHTTAQDTHETDPGSINTFSTSSIETDNTSAVTHPHNPESHPEELVELLRPDENAPHMPGFAPFCEHKERTAAKAEPGEALTDEVSVEEISLEPQLRNKTPNPLFENSQHEIQLDLYSFEQELELIVAAEAAGYLLYLDLSSGHSDNLHSNELRELQEYYYRMLDMVIAIYQGESTRIDNGDLQLAFLKPHKDDSHGVNAICAAQLFNRLYKLFNQQRIRSFKPVLNLHMALVRGHYKKLPRMQEEARYLTHSTDSNELITHTALSEAPDLKVSLLAGADIVRAEEDKVLIRSVNDNYQKLLDKQARHLLSKLFP
;
A
#
# COMPACT_ATOMS: atom_id res chain seq x y z
N MET A 1 0.52 -67.22 -47.54
CA MET A 1 0.18 -65.80 -47.34
C MET A 1 -0.41 -65.66 -45.96
N GLU A 2 0.43 -65.50 -44.94
CA GLU A 2 0.03 -65.51 -43.52
C GLU A 2 0.65 -64.31 -42.81
N LYS A 3 -0.06 -63.74 -41.83
CA LYS A 3 0.33 -62.50 -41.14
C LYS A 3 0.81 -62.81 -39.71
N PRO A 4 1.81 -62.09 -39.17
CA PRO A 4 2.37 -62.34 -37.84
C PRO A 4 1.47 -61.79 -36.72
N HIS A 5 0.31 -62.42 -36.50
CA HIS A 5 -0.69 -61.98 -35.51
C HIS A 5 -0.18 -61.99 -34.04
N PHE A 6 0.87 -62.76 -33.74
CA PHE A 6 1.47 -62.84 -32.39
C PHE A 6 2.14 -61.53 -31.95
N PHE A 7 2.84 -60.82 -32.84
CA PHE A 7 3.62 -59.64 -32.45
C PHE A 7 2.73 -58.48 -31.99
N THR A 8 1.60 -58.28 -32.68
CA THR A 8 0.58 -57.27 -32.31
C THR A 8 -0.10 -57.57 -30.97
N ALA A 9 -0.27 -58.84 -30.61
CA ALA A 9 -0.89 -59.21 -29.33
C ALA A 9 -0.01 -58.84 -28.13
N ILE A 10 1.30 -59.13 -28.21
CA ILE A 10 2.26 -58.88 -27.13
C ILE A 10 2.45 -57.37 -26.89
N ILE A 11 2.48 -56.56 -27.96
CA ILE A 11 2.56 -55.09 -27.87
C ILE A 11 1.30 -54.52 -27.19
N ASN A 12 0.10 -55.00 -27.57
CA ASN A 12 -1.15 -54.61 -26.91
C ASN A 12 -1.22 -55.05 -25.44
N GLN A 13 -0.63 -56.19 -25.07
CA GLN A 13 -0.60 -56.63 -23.66
C GLN A 13 0.33 -55.75 -22.81
N ARG A 14 1.53 -55.41 -23.32
CA ARG A 14 2.51 -54.55 -22.62
C ARG A 14 1.98 -53.12 -22.44
N THR A 15 1.35 -52.54 -23.47
CA THR A 15 0.74 -51.21 -23.38
C THR A 15 -0.45 -51.19 -22.41
N ARG A 16 -1.33 -52.21 -22.42
CA ARG A 16 -2.45 -52.32 -21.46
C ARG A 16 -1.99 -52.44 -20.01
N LEU A 17 -0.89 -53.15 -19.75
CA LEU A 17 -0.28 -53.22 -18.41
C LEU A 17 0.31 -51.87 -17.97
N MET A 18 1.01 -51.16 -18.86
CA MET A 18 1.56 -49.83 -18.58
C MET A 18 0.46 -48.79 -18.32
N THR A 19 -0.62 -48.78 -19.11
CA THR A 19 -1.76 -47.87 -18.88
C THR A 19 -2.49 -48.21 -17.59
N ALA A 20 -2.67 -49.49 -17.25
CA ALA A 20 -3.26 -49.89 -15.98
C ALA A 20 -2.41 -49.43 -14.78
N LEU A 21 -1.08 -49.62 -14.84
CA LEU A 21 -0.16 -49.16 -13.80
C LEU A 21 -0.20 -47.63 -13.65
N ALA A 22 -0.18 -46.89 -14.76
CA ALA A 22 -0.27 -45.42 -14.75
C ALA A 22 -1.61 -44.94 -14.16
N CYS A 23 -2.74 -45.58 -14.50
CA CYS A 23 -4.05 -45.26 -13.90
C CYS A 23 -4.09 -45.53 -12.40
N ILE A 24 -3.50 -46.63 -11.92
CA ILE A 24 -3.42 -46.95 -10.48
C ILE A 24 -2.55 -45.92 -9.74
N LEU A 25 -1.39 -45.56 -10.29
CA LEU A 25 -0.50 -44.55 -9.70
C LEU A 25 -1.16 -43.16 -9.67
N PHE A 26 -1.83 -42.76 -10.75
CA PHE A 26 -2.48 -41.45 -10.85
C PHE A 26 -3.72 -41.34 -9.94
N THR A 27 -4.56 -42.38 -9.87
CA THR A 27 -5.71 -42.41 -8.95
C THR A 27 -5.25 -42.46 -7.49
N GLY A 28 -4.18 -43.18 -7.17
CA GLY A 28 -3.53 -43.15 -5.86
C GLY A 28 -3.01 -41.76 -5.48
N LEU A 29 -2.35 -41.06 -6.42
CA LEU A 29 -1.87 -39.69 -6.21
C LEU A 29 -3.03 -38.71 -5.97
N LEU A 30 -4.11 -38.78 -6.76
CA LEU A 30 -5.29 -37.93 -6.56
C LEU A 30 -5.97 -38.18 -5.20
N LEU A 31 -6.22 -39.44 -4.84
CA LEU A 31 -6.87 -39.80 -3.58
C LEU A 31 -6.01 -39.40 -2.37
N SER A 32 -4.69 -39.58 -2.47
CA SER A 32 -3.71 -39.10 -1.48
C SER A 32 -3.72 -37.58 -1.36
N GLY A 33 -3.68 -36.84 -2.47
CA GLY A 33 -3.72 -35.37 -2.48
C GLY A 33 -4.97 -34.79 -1.83
N ILE A 34 -6.15 -35.38 -2.11
CA ILE A 34 -7.41 -35.00 -1.45
C ILE A 34 -7.34 -35.23 0.06
N TYR A 35 -6.85 -36.41 0.50
CA TYR A 35 -6.70 -36.72 1.92
C TYR A 35 -5.72 -35.77 2.63
N LEU A 36 -4.54 -35.53 2.04
CA LEU A 36 -3.53 -34.62 2.60
C LEU A 36 -4.03 -33.18 2.68
N SER A 37 -4.83 -32.70 1.72
CA SER A 37 -5.43 -31.36 1.77
C SER A 37 -6.39 -31.20 2.96
N VAL A 38 -7.23 -32.21 3.22
CA VAL A 38 -8.14 -32.22 4.39
C VAL A 38 -7.36 -32.30 5.71
N VAL A 39 -6.29 -33.10 5.76
CA VAL A 39 -5.41 -33.20 6.94
C VAL A 39 -4.67 -31.88 7.19
N ALA A 40 -4.13 -31.23 6.16
CA ALA A 40 -3.44 -29.95 6.26
C ALA A 40 -4.36 -28.84 6.81
N GLY A 41 -5.63 -28.79 6.39
CA GLY A 41 -6.62 -27.87 6.96
C GLY A 41 -6.83 -28.06 8.46
N LYS A 42 -6.97 -29.31 8.93
CA LYS A 42 -7.10 -29.63 10.36
C LYS A 42 -5.81 -29.34 11.14
N MET A 43 -4.66 -29.67 10.57
CA MET A 43 -3.37 -29.49 11.23
C MET A 43 -2.99 -28.00 11.35
N ALA A 44 -3.33 -27.18 10.35
CA ALA A 44 -3.21 -25.71 10.45
C ALA A 44 -4.02 -25.16 11.63
N GLN A 45 -5.27 -25.61 11.83
CA GLN A 45 -6.09 -25.17 12.96
C GLN A 45 -5.52 -25.61 14.32
N LEU A 46 -5.00 -26.84 14.42
CA LEU A 46 -4.37 -27.35 15.65
C LEU A 46 -3.08 -26.58 15.99
N GLN A 47 -2.19 -26.41 15.02
CA GLN A 47 -0.94 -25.67 15.17
C GLN A 47 -1.21 -24.20 15.56
N THR A 48 -2.20 -23.56 14.94
CA THR A 48 -2.58 -22.17 15.25
C THR A 48 -3.07 -22.03 16.70
N ARG A 49 -3.84 -22.98 17.23
CA ARG A 49 -4.25 -23.00 18.65
C ARG A 49 -3.08 -23.18 19.61
N GLN A 50 -2.15 -24.09 19.30
CA GLN A 50 -0.96 -24.32 20.13
C GLN A 50 -0.03 -23.10 20.15
N GLN A 51 0.16 -22.45 18.99
CA GLN A 51 0.88 -21.18 18.90
C GLN A 51 0.15 -20.08 19.69
N GLY A 52 -1.17 -19.98 19.56
CA GLY A 52 -2.02 -19.02 20.29
C GLY A 52 -1.95 -19.16 21.81
N GLU A 53 -1.87 -20.39 22.34
CA GLU A 53 -1.74 -20.61 23.78
C GLU A 53 -0.40 -20.09 24.32
N LEU A 54 0.70 -20.39 23.62
CA LEU A 54 2.04 -19.91 23.98
C LEU A 54 2.16 -18.38 23.85
N LEU A 55 1.63 -17.83 22.75
CA LEU A 55 1.54 -16.37 22.53
C LEU A 55 0.71 -15.69 23.62
N GLY A 56 -0.40 -16.31 24.05
CA GLY A 56 -1.21 -15.84 25.16
C GLY A 56 -0.43 -15.74 26.47
N GLN A 57 0.22 -16.82 26.88
CA GLN A 57 1.03 -16.86 28.11
C GLN A 57 2.20 -15.84 28.08
N GLN A 58 2.87 -15.70 26.93
CA GLN A 58 3.92 -14.70 26.73
C GLN A 58 3.37 -13.27 26.77
N THR A 59 2.27 -13.00 26.06
CA THR A 59 1.62 -11.68 26.01
C THR A 59 1.18 -11.23 27.40
N VAL A 60 0.52 -12.11 28.16
CA VAL A 60 0.12 -11.82 29.56
C VAL A 60 1.32 -11.38 30.40
N THR A 61 2.48 -12.01 30.20
CA THR A 61 3.72 -11.65 30.90
C THR A 61 4.21 -10.25 30.50
N MET A 62 4.10 -9.89 29.21
CA MET A 62 4.49 -8.56 28.70
C MET A 62 3.53 -7.43 29.10
N ILE A 63 2.21 -7.66 29.08
CA ILE A 63 1.22 -6.61 29.34
C ILE A 63 0.90 -6.40 30.82
N LYS A 64 1.19 -7.37 31.70
CA LYS A 64 0.85 -7.29 33.13
C LYS A 64 1.41 -6.04 33.84
N PRO A 65 2.65 -5.57 33.62
CA PRO A 65 3.13 -4.32 34.21
C PRO A 65 2.31 -3.09 33.77
N ALA A 66 1.98 -2.98 32.48
CA ALA A 66 1.19 -1.87 31.94
C ALA A 66 -0.27 -1.92 32.44
N LEU A 67 -0.85 -3.12 32.53
CA LEU A 67 -2.19 -3.34 33.09
C LEU A 67 -2.28 -2.89 34.55
N LEU A 68 -1.27 -3.20 35.37
CA LEU A 68 -1.20 -2.80 36.78
C LEU A 68 -0.90 -1.30 36.96
N ALA A 69 -0.22 -0.67 36.00
CA ALA A 69 -0.02 0.78 35.96
C ALA A 69 -1.24 1.56 35.42
N GLY A 70 -2.25 0.86 34.87
CA GLY A 70 -3.37 1.50 34.17
C GLY A 70 -2.99 2.18 32.85
N ASP A 71 -1.83 1.85 32.28
CA ASP A 71 -1.29 2.50 31.08
C ASP A 71 -1.87 1.89 29.80
N SER A 72 -3.02 2.41 29.38
CA SER A 72 -3.67 2.05 28.12
C SER A 72 -2.82 2.36 26.88
N VAL A 73 -1.84 3.28 26.94
CA VAL A 73 -0.95 3.55 25.79
C VAL A 73 0.06 2.43 25.63
N SER A 74 0.73 2.02 26.72
CA SER A 74 1.64 0.86 26.70
C SER A 74 0.91 -0.44 26.38
N LEU A 75 -0.33 -0.64 26.86
CA LEU A 75 -1.17 -1.79 26.49
C LEU A 75 -1.43 -1.82 24.98
N ASN A 76 -2.01 -0.76 24.42
CA ASN A 76 -2.32 -0.72 22.98
C ASN A 76 -1.03 -0.79 22.13
N TYR A 77 0.10 -0.25 22.58
CA TYR A 77 1.39 -0.42 21.89
C TYR A 77 1.81 -1.91 21.80
N VAL A 78 1.81 -2.64 22.92
CA VAL A 78 2.21 -4.07 22.93
C VAL A 78 1.25 -4.90 22.08
N LEU A 79 -0.06 -4.68 22.18
CA LEU A 79 -1.04 -5.41 21.36
C LEU A 79 -0.87 -5.13 19.85
N ASN A 80 -0.61 -3.87 19.45
CA ASN A 80 -0.36 -3.52 18.04
C ASN A 80 0.96 -4.07 17.49
N GLN A 81 1.97 -4.34 18.33
CA GLN A 81 3.18 -5.04 17.88
C GLN A 81 2.96 -6.55 17.71
N LEU A 82 2.01 -7.14 18.45
CA LEU A 82 1.64 -8.56 18.32
C LEU A 82 0.77 -8.82 17.08
N VAL A 83 -0.19 -7.94 16.77
CA VAL A 83 -1.04 -8.03 15.55
C VAL A 83 -0.24 -7.94 14.24
N LYS A 84 1.00 -7.45 14.26
CA LYS A 84 1.89 -7.50 13.08
C LYS A 84 2.36 -8.93 12.73
N GLN A 85 2.08 -9.92 13.57
CA GLN A 85 2.39 -11.32 13.28
C GLN A 85 1.32 -11.92 12.35
N PRO A 86 1.67 -12.66 11.29
CA PRO A 86 0.74 -13.17 10.27
C PRO A 86 -0.17 -14.32 10.77
N HIS A 87 -0.37 -14.43 12.07
CA HIS A 87 -1.18 -15.46 12.74
C HIS A 87 -2.23 -14.83 13.68
N ILE A 88 -2.28 -13.50 13.80
CA ILE A 88 -3.12 -12.76 14.73
C ILE A 88 -3.77 -11.59 13.99
N ASP A 89 -5.06 -11.68 13.68
CA ASP A 89 -5.78 -10.61 12.97
C ASP A 89 -6.27 -9.53 13.94
N ALA A 90 -6.65 -9.91 15.17
CA ALA A 90 -7.01 -8.98 16.24
C ALA A 90 -6.67 -9.49 17.64
N ILE A 91 -6.51 -8.55 18.59
CA ILE A 91 -6.44 -8.81 20.03
C ILE A 91 -7.32 -7.80 20.76
N ILE A 92 -8.16 -8.27 21.68
CA ILE A 92 -9.03 -7.46 22.54
C ILE A 92 -8.68 -7.74 24.00
N LEU A 93 -8.64 -6.69 24.83
CA LEU A 93 -8.39 -6.79 26.27
C LEU A 93 -9.54 -6.09 27.02
N THR A 94 -10.31 -6.84 27.81
CA THR A 94 -11.43 -6.35 28.61
C THR A 94 -11.22 -6.56 30.11
N ASP A 95 -11.86 -5.70 30.89
CA ASP A 95 -12.11 -5.84 32.33
C ASP A 95 -13.09 -7.00 32.60
N PRO A 96 -13.08 -7.68 33.76
CA PRO A 96 -14.15 -8.59 34.19
C PRO A 96 -15.58 -8.02 34.10
N LYS A 97 -15.74 -6.70 34.04
CA LYS A 97 -17.01 -5.97 33.82
C LYS A 97 -17.29 -5.66 32.35
N ASP A 98 -16.62 -6.36 31.43
CA ASP A 98 -16.66 -6.20 29.96
C ASP A 98 -16.33 -4.78 29.43
N ARG A 99 -15.65 -3.98 30.26
CA ARG A 99 -15.12 -2.67 29.85
C ARG A 99 -13.86 -2.87 29.03
N LEU A 100 -13.83 -2.34 27.81
CA LEU A 100 -12.64 -2.34 26.96
C LEU A 100 -11.47 -1.59 27.62
N LEU A 101 -10.30 -2.22 27.66
CA LEU A 101 -9.05 -1.66 28.19
C LEU A 101 -8.04 -1.38 27.06
N ALA A 102 -7.97 -2.26 26.06
CA ALA A 102 -7.15 -2.10 24.86
C ALA A 102 -7.70 -2.94 23.68
N ARG A 103 -7.40 -2.53 22.45
CA ARG A 103 -7.69 -3.28 21.20
C ARG A 103 -6.57 -3.05 20.19
N ALA A 104 -6.21 -4.08 19.46
CA ALA A 104 -5.38 -3.99 18.26
C ALA A 104 -5.96 -4.90 17.15
N GLY A 105 -5.76 -4.50 15.90
CA GLY A 105 -6.23 -5.27 14.73
C GLY A 105 -7.74 -5.20 14.50
N ASP A 106 -8.21 -6.02 13.56
CA ASP A 106 -9.59 -6.05 13.08
C ASP A 106 -10.08 -7.50 12.85
N ILE A 107 -11.38 -7.72 12.95
CA ILE A 107 -12.02 -9.05 12.88
C ILE A 107 -12.70 -9.19 11.51
N SER A 108 -11.91 -9.07 10.44
CA SER A 108 -12.40 -9.00 9.06
C SER A 108 -12.70 -10.37 8.40
N GLN A 109 -12.61 -11.49 9.14
CA GLN A 109 -12.72 -12.85 8.58
C GLN A 109 -13.57 -13.79 9.45
N ASP A 110 -14.57 -14.45 8.86
CA ASP A 110 -15.55 -15.33 9.56
C ASP A 110 -14.97 -16.63 10.13
N ASN A 111 -13.72 -16.98 9.80
CA ASN A 111 -13.09 -18.28 10.15
C ASN A 111 -11.87 -18.11 11.07
N LEU A 112 -11.90 -17.07 11.90
CA LEU A 112 -10.89 -16.81 12.93
C LEU A 112 -11.09 -17.73 14.14
N ILE A 113 -9.98 -18.16 14.74
CA ILE A 113 -10.00 -18.95 15.96
C ILE A 113 -9.94 -17.98 17.14
N GLN A 114 -11.07 -17.74 17.80
CA GLN A 114 -11.10 -17.02 19.07
C GLN A 114 -10.42 -17.86 20.17
N GLN A 115 -9.58 -17.23 20.99
CA GLN A 115 -8.93 -17.84 22.15
C GLN A 115 -8.79 -16.84 23.31
N ASP A 116 -9.44 -17.15 24.44
CA ASP A 116 -9.53 -16.28 25.61
C ASP A 116 -8.52 -16.69 26.70
N VAL A 117 -7.81 -15.70 27.27
CA VAL A 117 -6.75 -15.89 28.26
C VAL A 117 -7.04 -15.04 29.50
N LEU A 118 -7.22 -15.69 30.65
CA LEU A 118 -7.62 -15.06 31.92
C LEU A 118 -6.41 -14.51 32.69
N ILE A 119 -6.31 -13.20 32.84
CA ILE A 119 -5.22 -12.53 33.57
C ILE A 119 -5.57 -12.46 35.06
N ARG A 120 -4.82 -13.16 35.91
CA ARG A 120 -5.08 -13.23 37.35
C ARG A 120 -3.95 -12.66 38.22
N GLN A 121 -4.31 -12.16 39.40
CA GLN A 121 -3.41 -11.80 40.49
C GLN A 121 -4.07 -12.16 41.82
N GLN A 122 -3.34 -12.84 42.72
CA GLN A 122 -3.81 -13.16 44.08
C GLN A 122 -5.23 -13.78 44.12
N ASN A 123 -5.53 -14.62 43.13
CA ASN A 123 -6.81 -15.31 42.90
C ASN A 123 -7.98 -14.43 42.37
N GLU A 124 -7.81 -13.12 42.23
CA GLU A 124 -8.73 -12.25 41.50
C GLU A 124 -8.40 -12.24 39.98
N THR A 125 -9.41 -12.04 39.12
CA THR A 125 -9.21 -11.85 37.68
C THR A 125 -9.18 -10.35 37.38
N LEU A 126 -8.12 -9.88 36.75
CA LEU A 126 -7.88 -8.46 36.45
C LEU A 126 -8.39 -8.07 35.05
N ALA A 127 -8.26 -8.99 34.09
CA ALA A 127 -8.64 -8.78 32.69
C ALA A 127 -8.81 -10.11 31.95
N ILE A 128 -9.50 -10.05 30.82
CA ILE A 128 -9.67 -11.12 29.83
C ILE A 128 -8.99 -10.66 28.53
N LEU A 129 -8.08 -11.48 28.01
CA LEU A 129 -7.32 -11.19 26.79
C LEU A 129 -7.78 -12.17 25.69
N GLN A 130 -8.48 -11.65 24.69
CA GLN A 130 -9.05 -12.43 23.59
C GLN A 130 -8.20 -12.27 22.33
N PHE A 131 -7.71 -13.37 21.78
CA PHE A 131 -7.02 -13.42 20.50
C PHE A 131 -7.95 -13.89 19.39
N TYR A 132 -7.85 -13.29 18.21
CA TYR A 132 -8.48 -13.75 16.98
C TYR A 132 -7.39 -14.22 16.03
N LEU A 133 -7.18 -15.54 16.01
CA LEU A 133 -6.02 -16.17 15.38
C LEU A 133 -6.35 -16.66 13.96
N ASN A 134 -5.44 -16.45 13.02
CA ASN A 134 -5.67 -16.73 11.61
C ASN A 134 -5.04 -18.06 11.15
N PRO A 135 -5.85 -19.12 10.89
CA PRO A 135 -5.34 -20.40 10.43
C PRO A 135 -4.91 -20.39 8.95
N HIS A 136 -5.23 -19.34 8.18
CA HIS A 136 -4.94 -19.28 6.74
C HIS A 136 -3.44 -19.22 6.45
N ALA A 137 -2.65 -18.49 7.23
CA ALA A 137 -1.20 -18.41 7.03
C ALA A 137 -0.50 -19.77 7.22
N ASN A 138 -0.87 -20.52 8.27
CA ASN A 138 -0.38 -21.88 8.48
C ASN A 138 -0.86 -22.84 7.38
N LYS A 139 -2.11 -22.72 6.92
CA LYS A 139 -2.65 -23.49 5.80
C LYS A 139 -1.92 -23.18 4.47
N ALA A 140 -1.58 -21.93 4.21
CA ALA A 140 -0.86 -21.51 3.01
C ALA A 140 0.55 -22.11 2.96
N ASN A 141 1.28 -22.11 4.09
CA ASN A 141 2.59 -22.75 4.21
C ASN A 141 2.50 -24.27 3.95
N LEU A 142 1.55 -24.96 4.59
CA LEU A 142 1.30 -26.39 4.34
C LEU A 142 0.92 -26.68 2.89
N ASN A 143 0.11 -25.84 2.23
CA ASN A 143 -0.23 -25.98 0.82
C ASN A 143 1.01 -25.90 -0.09
N THR A 144 1.95 -24.99 0.17
CA THR A 144 3.22 -24.89 -0.58
C THR A 144 4.04 -26.19 -0.47
N LEU A 145 4.13 -26.77 0.72
CA LEU A 145 4.78 -28.06 0.94
C LEU A 145 4.06 -29.22 0.23
N LEU A 146 2.72 -29.21 0.18
CA LEU A 146 1.94 -30.20 -0.58
C LEU A 146 2.18 -30.10 -2.09
N VAL A 147 2.32 -28.89 -2.65
CA VAL A 147 2.65 -28.71 -4.08
C VAL A 147 4.05 -29.24 -4.38
N GLN A 148 5.04 -28.96 -3.53
CA GLN A 148 6.40 -29.50 -3.67
C GLN A 148 6.40 -31.05 -3.60
N ALA A 149 5.67 -31.63 -2.64
CA ALA A 149 5.51 -33.08 -2.50
C ALA A 149 4.80 -33.71 -3.71
N ALA A 150 3.79 -33.05 -4.29
CA ALA A 150 3.09 -33.51 -5.48
C ALA A 150 3.99 -33.51 -6.73
N ILE A 151 4.85 -32.50 -6.89
CA ILE A 151 5.85 -32.44 -7.97
C ILE A 151 6.85 -33.60 -7.83
N LEU A 152 7.37 -33.85 -6.62
CA LEU A 152 8.28 -34.97 -6.36
C LEU A 152 7.60 -36.33 -6.61
N ALA A 153 6.34 -36.51 -6.20
CA ALA A 153 5.57 -37.72 -6.47
C ALA A 153 5.33 -37.94 -7.97
N LEU A 154 5.08 -36.88 -8.74
CA LEU A 154 4.92 -36.96 -10.18
C LEU A 154 6.24 -37.35 -10.86
N ILE A 155 7.38 -36.82 -10.40
CA ILE A 155 8.72 -37.22 -10.86
C ILE A 155 8.98 -38.71 -10.58
N THR A 156 8.64 -39.22 -9.38
CA THR A 156 8.84 -40.65 -9.07
C THR A 156 7.90 -41.57 -9.87
N ILE A 157 6.69 -41.11 -10.22
CA ILE A 157 5.80 -41.83 -11.14
C ILE A 157 6.42 -41.88 -12.56
N ILE A 158 7.03 -40.80 -13.04
CA ILE A 158 7.72 -40.79 -14.34
C ILE A 158 8.95 -41.72 -14.34
N THR A 159 9.79 -41.68 -13.30
CA THR A 159 11.00 -42.53 -13.25
C THR A 159 10.67 -44.01 -13.05
N THR A 160 9.60 -44.33 -12.31
CA THR A 160 9.14 -45.73 -12.18
C THR A 160 8.49 -46.25 -13.46
N LEU A 161 7.66 -45.46 -14.14
CA LEU A 161 7.09 -45.84 -15.44
C LEU A 161 8.16 -46.04 -16.53
N THR A 162 9.13 -45.12 -16.63
CA THR A 162 10.24 -45.23 -17.60
C THR A 162 11.20 -46.37 -17.27
N GLY A 163 11.53 -46.59 -15.99
CA GLY A 163 12.32 -47.74 -15.54
C GLY A 163 11.61 -49.09 -15.80
N CYS A 164 10.30 -49.15 -15.57
CA CYS A 164 9.48 -50.31 -15.89
C CYS A 164 9.44 -50.59 -17.40
N TRP A 165 9.26 -49.54 -18.22
CA TRP A 165 9.29 -49.63 -19.68
C TRP A 165 10.63 -50.18 -20.20
N LEU A 166 11.75 -49.64 -19.72
CA LEU A 166 13.10 -50.10 -20.07
C LEU A 166 13.34 -51.56 -19.61
N SER A 167 12.91 -51.93 -18.41
CA SER A 167 13.04 -53.29 -17.89
C SER A 167 12.25 -54.31 -18.73
N LEU A 168 10.98 -54.04 -19.01
CA LEU A 168 10.15 -54.88 -19.88
C LEU A 168 10.68 -54.93 -21.32
N ASN A 169 11.50 -53.98 -21.77
CA ASN A 169 12.10 -53.97 -23.10
C ASN A 169 13.48 -54.63 -23.17
N ARG A 170 14.10 -54.95 -22.04
CA ARG A 170 15.37 -55.69 -21.99
C ARG A 170 15.16 -57.21 -21.88
N ASN A 171 14.11 -57.65 -21.19
CA ASN A 171 13.81 -59.08 -21.03
C ASN A 171 13.31 -59.79 -22.31
N SER A 172 13.02 -59.07 -23.40
CA SER A 172 12.58 -59.66 -24.67
C SER A 172 13.70 -60.27 -25.53
N HIS A 173 14.96 -60.26 -25.06
CA HIS A 173 16.11 -60.82 -25.80
C HIS A 173 16.65 -62.14 -25.25
N THR A 174 16.08 -62.72 -24.19
CA THR A 174 16.68 -63.84 -23.45
C THR A 174 15.86 -65.14 -23.55
N THR A 175 15.65 -65.68 -24.77
CA THR A 175 15.09 -67.03 -24.98
C THR A 175 15.54 -67.68 -26.30
N ALA A 176 16.76 -68.22 -26.32
CA ALA A 176 17.23 -69.25 -27.26
C ALA A 176 18.43 -69.99 -26.63
N GLN A 177 18.52 -71.31 -26.80
CA GLN A 177 19.40 -72.20 -26.01
C GLN A 177 20.85 -72.33 -26.52
N ASP A 178 21.68 -72.92 -25.66
CA ASP A 178 23.07 -73.34 -25.85
C ASP A 178 23.26 -74.40 -26.94
N THR A 179 24.44 -74.44 -27.59
CA THR A 179 25.34 -75.63 -27.53
C THR A 179 26.76 -75.38 -28.09
N HIS A 180 27.74 -76.08 -27.49
CA HIS A 180 29.12 -76.39 -27.93
C HIS A 180 30.18 -75.28 -28.20
N GLU A 181 31.23 -75.33 -27.36
CA GLU A 181 32.68 -75.38 -27.67
C GLU A 181 33.23 -74.55 -28.86
N THR A 182 34.28 -73.73 -28.70
CA THR A 182 35.64 -74.18 -28.31
C THR A 182 36.50 -73.00 -27.78
N ASP A 183 37.46 -73.28 -26.89
CA ASP A 183 38.51 -72.38 -26.35
C ASP A 183 39.82 -72.49 -27.21
N PRO A 184 40.95 -71.76 -27.00
CA PRO A 184 41.24 -70.60 -26.13
C PRO A 184 41.85 -69.37 -26.85
N GLY A 185 42.02 -68.22 -26.17
CA GLY A 185 42.49 -66.99 -26.86
C GLY A 185 42.97 -65.74 -26.07
N SER A 186 43.82 -65.90 -25.04
CA SER A 186 44.86 -64.92 -24.61
C SER A 186 44.56 -63.42 -24.28
N ILE A 187 44.83 -63.06 -23.01
CA ILE A 187 45.62 -61.89 -22.53
C ILE A 187 44.99 -60.45 -22.50
N ASN A 188 44.93 -59.91 -21.26
CA ASN A 188 45.22 -58.54 -20.76
C ASN A 188 45.43 -57.38 -21.77
N THR A 189 45.06 -56.12 -21.46
CA THR A 189 45.76 -55.29 -20.44
C THR A 189 44.97 -54.02 -20.03
N PHE A 190 45.37 -53.44 -18.89
CA PHE A 190 44.83 -52.27 -18.17
C PHE A 190 45.21 -50.89 -18.77
N SER A 191 44.61 -49.84 -18.18
CA SER A 191 45.12 -48.44 -18.04
C SER A 191 44.84 -47.33 -19.09
N THR A 192 43.79 -46.55 -18.81
CA THR A 192 43.85 -45.16 -18.27
C THR A 192 44.64 -44.01 -18.97
N SER A 193 43.89 -42.94 -19.28
CA SER A 193 44.16 -41.47 -19.22
C SER A 193 44.94 -40.64 -20.27
N SER A 194 44.46 -39.39 -20.39
CA SER A 194 45.13 -38.08 -20.58
C SER A 194 45.66 -37.60 -21.96
N ILE A 195 44.88 -36.69 -22.57
CA ILE A 195 45.13 -35.23 -22.79
C ILE A 195 46.32 -34.77 -23.67
N GLU A 196 46.01 -33.79 -24.54
CA GLU A 196 46.90 -32.87 -25.31
C GLU A 196 47.85 -33.50 -26.38
N THR A 197 48.36 -32.79 -27.39
CA THR A 197 48.34 -31.36 -27.80
C THR A 197 48.18 -31.28 -29.35
N ASP A 198 47.35 -30.40 -29.95
CA ASP A 198 47.59 -29.00 -30.37
C ASP A 198 48.17 -28.84 -31.81
N ASN A 199 48.23 -27.60 -32.33
CA ASN A 199 48.77 -27.08 -33.60
C ASN A 199 47.89 -27.15 -34.88
N THR A 200 47.80 -26.08 -35.71
CA THR A 200 48.22 -24.68 -35.51
C THR A 200 47.51 -23.69 -36.47
N SER A 201 47.29 -22.45 -35.99
CA SER A 201 47.27 -21.11 -36.65
C SER A 201 46.85 -20.92 -38.13
N ALA A 202 46.25 -19.81 -38.59
CA ALA A 202 45.61 -18.58 -38.03
C ALA A 202 44.99 -17.82 -39.26
N VAL A 203 44.73 -16.51 -39.42
CA VAL A 203 44.98 -15.22 -38.72
C VAL A 203 43.91 -14.21 -39.18
N THR A 204 43.43 -13.27 -38.34
CA THR A 204 43.21 -11.80 -38.61
C THR A 204 42.40 -11.16 -37.46
N HIS A 205 42.64 -9.87 -37.16
CA HIS A 205 42.11 -9.15 -35.99
C HIS A 205 40.78 -8.38 -36.25
N PRO A 206 40.07 -7.96 -35.18
CA PRO A 206 38.68 -7.45 -35.26
C PRO A 206 38.57 -5.92 -35.27
N HIS A 207 37.34 -5.41 -35.40
CA HIS A 207 37.00 -4.04 -35.00
C HIS A 207 35.64 -3.98 -34.28
N ASN A 208 35.50 -2.96 -33.42
CA ASN A 208 34.34 -2.69 -32.57
C ASN A 208 33.76 -1.32 -32.94
N PRO A 209 32.44 -1.09 -32.85
CA PRO A 209 31.87 0.26 -32.80
C PRO A 209 31.33 0.58 -31.39
N GLU A 210 31.92 1.58 -30.73
CA GLU A 210 31.35 2.18 -29.53
C GLU A 210 30.25 3.18 -29.93
N SER A 211 29.16 3.25 -29.17
CA SER A 211 28.05 4.18 -29.43
C SER A 211 28.37 5.57 -28.90
N HIS A 212 28.65 6.53 -29.79
CA HIS A 212 28.93 7.92 -29.42
C HIS A 212 27.67 8.66 -28.93
N PRO A 213 27.76 9.47 -27.85
CA PRO A 213 26.61 10.19 -27.30
C PRO A 213 26.25 11.50 -28.03
N GLU A 214 27.02 11.90 -29.05
CA GLU A 214 26.92 13.24 -29.67
C GLU A 214 25.76 13.36 -30.67
N GLU A 215 25.33 12.26 -31.31
CA GLU A 215 24.21 12.24 -32.27
C GLU A 215 22.85 12.58 -31.62
N LEU A 216 22.70 12.34 -30.31
CA LEU A 216 21.50 12.70 -29.54
C LEU A 216 21.43 14.20 -29.18
N VAL A 217 22.50 14.97 -29.39
CA VAL A 217 22.59 16.40 -28.99
C VAL A 217 22.19 17.34 -30.14
N GLU A 218 22.21 16.87 -31.40
CA GLU A 218 21.70 17.68 -32.53
C GLU A 218 20.16 17.73 -32.58
N LEU A 219 19.47 16.70 -32.08
CA LEU A 219 18.00 16.61 -32.04
C LEU A 219 17.32 17.55 -31.02
N LEU A 220 18.09 18.36 -30.28
CA LEU A 220 17.59 19.25 -29.20
C LEU A 220 17.84 20.75 -29.45
N ARG A 221 18.23 21.14 -30.68
CA ARG A 221 18.33 22.56 -31.08
C ARG A 221 17.05 22.99 -31.81
N PRO A 222 16.50 24.19 -31.57
CA PRO A 222 15.40 24.72 -32.37
C PRO A 222 15.82 24.92 -33.83
N ASP A 223 14.91 24.64 -34.77
CA ASP A 223 15.08 24.96 -36.20
C ASP A 223 15.00 26.49 -36.41
N GLU A 224 16.03 27.08 -37.01
CA GLU A 224 16.11 28.52 -37.26
C GLU A 224 15.09 29.03 -38.31
N ASN A 225 14.33 28.14 -38.96
CA ASN A 225 13.36 28.47 -40.01
C ASN A 225 11.89 28.39 -39.56
N ALA A 226 11.61 28.32 -38.26
CA ALA A 226 10.25 28.40 -37.74
C ALA A 226 9.57 29.76 -38.07
N PRO A 227 8.31 29.79 -38.55
CA PRO A 227 7.64 31.04 -38.90
C PRO A 227 7.39 31.91 -37.66
N HIS A 228 7.88 33.15 -37.73
CA HIS A 228 7.90 34.11 -36.62
C HIS A 228 6.49 34.44 -36.10
N MET A 229 6.23 34.23 -34.81
CA MET A 229 4.97 34.65 -34.16
C MET A 229 4.81 36.18 -34.22
N PRO A 230 3.58 36.71 -34.39
CA PRO A 230 3.35 38.16 -34.36
C PRO A 230 3.67 38.73 -32.97
N GLY A 231 4.43 39.82 -32.92
CA GLY A 231 4.86 40.44 -31.68
C GLY A 231 3.72 41.14 -30.93
N PHE A 232 3.60 40.86 -29.62
CA PHE A 232 2.63 41.55 -28.76
C PHE A 232 3.08 43.00 -28.49
N ALA A 233 2.27 43.96 -28.94
CA ALA A 233 2.40 45.36 -28.55
C ALA A 233 1.65 45.61 -27.22
N PRO A 234 2.30 46.19 -26.18
CA PRO A 234 1.66 46.47 -24.91
C PRO A 234 0.75 47.71 -25.01
N PHE A 235 -0.56 47.50 -25.05
CA PHE A 235 -1.54 48.60 -25.07
C PHE A 235 -1.78 49.20 -23.68
N CYS A 236 -0.94 50.18 -23.32
CA CYS A 236 -1.28 51.14 -22.28
C CYS A 236 -2.27 52.18 -22.82
N GLU A 237 -3.56 52.08 -22.49
CA GLU A 237 -4.45 53.25 -22.50
C GLU A 237 -5.50 53.17 -21.38
N HIS A 238 -5.14 53.67 -20.19
CA HIS A 238 -6.10 53.99 -19.13
C HIS A 238 -6.95 55.18 -19.61
N LYS A 239 -8.21 54.93 -19.98
CA LYS A 239 -9.13 56.00 -20.42
C LYS A 239 -10.08 56.37 -19.29
N GLU A 240 -9.70 57.38 -18.52
CA GLU A 240 -10.52 57.96 -17.46
C GLU A 240 -11.91 58.35 -18.00
N ARG A 241 -12.98 58.00 -17.27
CA ARG A 241 -14.33 58.48 -17.57
C ARG A 241 -15.01 59.13 -16.37
N THR A 242 -14.53 60.34 -16.08
CA THR A 242 -15.32 61.52 -15.69
C THR A 242 -16.55 61.30 -14.79
N ALA A 243 -16.48 61.82 -13.56
CA ALA A 243 -17.57 61.75 -12.58
C ALA A 243 -18.87 62.48 -12.99
N ALA A 244 -20.01 61.92 -12.57
CA ALA A 244 -21.33 62.54 -12.69
C ALA A 244 -22.20 62.28 -11.44
N LYS A 245 -22.02 63.17 -10.44
CA LYS A 245 -22.97 63.72 -9.44
C LYS A 245 -24.20 62.90 -8.95
N ALA A 246 -24.42 62.93 -7.63
CA ALA A 246 -25.58 62.41 -6.87
C ALA A 246 -26.91 63.20 -7.15
N GLU A 247 -28.09 62.93 -6.58
CA GLU A 247 -28.43 62.51 -5.19
C GLU A 247 -29.84 61.79 -5.08
N PRO A 248 -30.66 61.77 -3.98
CA PRO A 248 -31.15 60.49 -3.43
C PRO A 248 -32.69 60.31 -3.27
N GLY A 249 -33.11 59.16 -2.72
CA GLY A 249 -34.48 58.82 -2.29
C GLY A 249 -34.92 57.43 -2.79
N GLU A 250 -35.76 56.63 -2.12
CA GLU A 250 -36.40 56.73 -0.78
C GLU A 250 -36.41 55.32 -0.12
N ALA A 251 -36.82 55.21 1.14
CA ALA A 251 -36.92 53.94 1.86
C ALA A 251 -38.34 53.36 1.86
N LEU A 252 -38.47 52.05 1.68
CA LEU A 252 -39.68 51.28 1.99
C LEU A 252 -39.30 49.97 2.71
N THR A 253 -40.05 49.66 3.76
CA THR A 253 -40.04 48.39 4.48
C THR A 253 -41.02 47.42 3.82
N ASP A 254 -40.73 46.11 3.86
CA ASP A 254 -41.78 45.11 4.09
C ASP A 254 -41.21 43.76 4.59
N GLU A 255 -42.10 42.86 5.00
CA GLU A 255 -41.81 41.73 5.88
C GLU A 255 -41.13 40.53 5.20
N VAL A 256 -40.30 39.80 5.97
CA VAL A 256 -39.69 38.53 5.53
C VAL A 256 -40.57 37.35 5.93
N SER A 257 -41.46 36.94 5.03
CA SER A 257 -42.18 35.66 5.11
C SER A 257 -41.36 34.55 4.43
N VAL A 258 -40.71 33.68 5.20
CA VAL A 258 -40.05 32.47 4.66
C VAL A 258 -41.07 31.35 4.53
N GLU A 259 -41.44 30.99 3.30
CA GLU A 259 -42.23 29.80 3.01
C GLU A 259 -41.29 28.67 2.55
N GLU A 260 -41.32 27.53 3.25
CA GLU A 260 -40.33 26.46 3.11
C GLU A 260 -40.63 25.56 1.90
N ILE A 261 -40.09 25.93 0.73
CA ILE A 261 -40.25 25.16 -0.50
C ILE A 261 -39.39 23.89 -0.46
N SER A 262 -40.03 22.75 -0.22
CA SER A 262 -39.40 21.43 -0.22
C SER A 262 -38.82 21.08 -1.61
N LEU A 263 -37.50 20.90 -1.69
CA LEU A 263 -36.77 20.59 -2.92
C LEU A 263 -36.62 19.09 -3.16
N GLU A 264 -37.67 18.44 -3.69
CA GLU A 264 -37.46 17.16 -4.39
C GLU A 264 -36.74 17.40 -5.74
N PRO A 265 -35.74 16.58 -6.11
CA PRO A 265 -34.91 16.80 -7.29
C PRO A 265 -35.65 16.46 -8.60
N GLN A 266 -36.39 17.43 -9.14
CA GLN A 266 -37.00 17.37 -10.48
C GLN A 266 -35.94 17.24 -11.59
N LEU A 267 -35.92 16.09 -12.27
CA LEU A 267 -34.97 15.79 -13.35
C LEU A 267 -35.27 16.64 -14.61
N ARG A 268 -34.67 17.83 -14.70
CA ARG A 268 -34.81 18.71 -15.88
C ARG A 268 -34.07 18.16 -17.08
N ASN A 269 -34.81 17.80 -18.13
CA ASN A 269 -34.25 17.45 -19.44
C ASN A 269 -33.44 18.64 -20.01
N LYS A 270 -32.16 18.43 -20.34
CA LYS A 270 -31.33 19.43 -21.01
C LYS A 270 -31.83 19.65 -22.45
N THR A 271 -32.48 20.79 -22.70
CA THR A 271 -32.50 21.39 -24.05
C THR A 271 -31.13 22.02 -24.33
N PRO A 272 -30.46 21.72 -25.45
CA PRO A 272 -29.20 22.38 -25.79
C PRO A 272 -29.43 23.89 -26.03
N ASN A 273 -28.47 24.70 -25.62
CA ASN A 273 -28.54 26.17 -25.75
C ASN A 273 -28.11 26.57 -27.18
N PRO A 274 -28.97 27.20 -28.00
CA PRO A 274 -28.73 27.40 -29.44
C PRO A 274 -27.60 28.38 -29.79
N LEU A 275 -26.93 28.99 -28.80
CA LEU A 275 -25.75 29.83 -29.01
C LEU A 275 -24.46 29.04 -29.32
N PHE A 276 -24.42 27.72 -29.07
CA PHE A 276 -23.19 26.91 -29.13
C PHE A 276 -23.15 25.90 -30.29
N GLU A 277 -24.05 26.02 -31.27
CA GLU A 277 -24.20 25.02 -32.35
C GLU A 277 -23.01 24.99 -33.36
N ASN A 278 -22.12 25.99 -33.33
CA ASN A 278 -20.99 26.14 -34.27
C ASN A 278 -19.60 26.26 -33.62
N SER A 279 -19.47 26.21 -32.29
CA SER A 279 -18.20 26.43 -31.58
C SER A 279 -17.30 25.18 -31.55
N GLN A 280 -16.88 24.67 -32.71
CA GLN A 280 -16.21 23.37 -32.85
C GLN A 280 -14.80 23.26 -32.24
N HIS A 281 -14.17 24.36 -31.81
CA HIS A 281 -12.77 24.36 -31.32
C HIS A 281 -12.51 25.21 -30.06
N GLU A 282 -13.54 25.74 -29.40
CA GLU A 282 -13.36 26.32 -28.07
C GLU A 282 -13.52 25.22 -27.02
N ILE A 283 -12.39 24.75 -26.47
CA ILE A 283 -12.38 23.93 -25.26
C ILE A 283 -12.83 24.84 -24.12
N GLN A 284 -14.12 24.77 -23.80
CA GLN A 284 -14.68 25.39 -22.62
C GLN A 284 -14.07 24.68 -21.40
N LEU A 285 -13.02 25.28 -20.83
CA LEU A 285 -12.44 24.86 -19.56
C LEU A 285 -13.51 25.05 -18.47
N ASP A 286 -14.16 23.96 -18.08
CA ASP A 286 -15.04 23.95 -16.91
C ASP A 286 -14.18 24.22 -15.67
N LEU A 287 -14.12 25.48 -15.24
CA LEU A 287 -13.51 25.87 -13.96
C LEU A 287 -14.18 25.16 -12.76
N TYR A 288 -15.36 24.56 -12.97
CA TYR A 288 -16.08 23.72 -12.02
C TYR A 288 -15.85 22.20 -12.17
N SER A 289 -15.05 21.72 -13.14
CA SER A 289 -14.87 20.26 -13.32
C SER A 289 -14.14 19.64 -12.14
N PHE A 290 -13.13 20.33 -11.60
CA PHE A 290 -12.19 19.70 -10.67
C PHE A 290 -12.79 19.37 -9.30
N GLU A 291 -13.62 20.26 -8.74
CA GLU A 291 -14.38 19.97 -7.50
C GLU A 291 -15.36 18.80 -7.68
N GLN A 292 -16.05 18.73 -8.84
CA GLN A 292 -16.95 17.63 -9.18
C GLN A 292 -16.19 16.32 -9.46
N GLU A 293 -14.99 16.39 -10.02
CA GLU A 293 -14.11 15.24 -10.24
C GLU A 293 -13.50 14.70 -8.94
N LEU A 294 -13.16 15.57 -7.98
CA LEU A 294 -12.72 15.17 -6.64
C LEU A 294 -13.85 14.53 -5.81
N GLU A 295 -15.11 14.85 -6.14
CA GLU A 295 -16.32 14.49 -5.39
C GLU A 295 -16.28 14.98 -3.92
N LEU A 296 -15.71 16.16 -3.67
CA LEU A 296 -15.34 16.69 -2.33
C LEU A 296 -16.33 16.41 -1.19
N ILE A 297 -17.64 16.47 -1.47
CA ILE A 297 -18.73 16.14 -0.55
C ILE A 297 -19.05 14.63 -0.58
N VAL A 298 -18.05 13.78 -0.33
CA VAL A 298 -18.27 12.31 -0.16
C VAL A 298 -18.84 12.00 1.23
N ALA A 299 -19.64 10.94 1.33
CA ALA A 299 -19.90 10.26 2.60
C ALA A 299 -18.64 9.54 3.11
N ALA A 300 -18.48 9.40 4.44
CA ALA A 300 -17.30 8.79 5.07
C ALA A 300 -17.00 7.34 4.60
N GLU A 301 -18.02 6.59 4.15
CA GLU A 301 -17.87 5.23 3.60
C GLU A 301 -17.17 5.18 2.21
N ALA A 302 -16.95 6.33 1.56
CA ALA A 302 -16.15 6.45 0.33
C ALA A 302 -15.17 7.65 0.34
N ALA A 303 -15.01 8.32 1.48
CA ALA A 303 -13.99 9.34 1.66
C ALA A 303 -12.58 8.70 1.70
N GLY A 304 -11.59 9.47 1.29
CA GLY A 304 -10.18 9.24 1.52
C GLY A 304 -9.50 10.57 1.76
N TYR A 305 -8.36 10.54 2.46
CA TYR A 305 -7.61 11.73 2.80
C TYR A 305 -6.15 11.62 2.36
N LEU A 306 -5.57 12.73 1.94
CA LEU A 306 -4.17 12.84 1.55
C LEU A 306 -3.52 14.05 2.23
N LEU A 307 -2.53 13.79 3.10
CA LEU A 307 -1.60 14.82 3.54
C LEU A 307 -0.45 14.86 2.53
N TYR A 308 -0.24 16.01 1.89
CA TYR A 308 0.91 16.32 1.06
C TYR A 308 1.85 17.28 1.79
N LEU A 309 3.15 17.02 1.68
CA LEU A 309 4.20 17.88 2.20
C LEU A 309 5.12 18.23 1.03
N ASP A 310 5.22 19.51 0.74
CA ASP A 310 6.16 20.04 -0.25
C ASP A 310 7.52 20.26 0.42
N LEU A 311 8.51 19.46 0.02
CA LEU A 311 9.90 19.54 0.48
C LEU A 311 10.83 20.07 -0.64
N SER A 312 10.28 20.34 -1.83
CA SER A 312 11.03 20.65 -3.05
C SER A 312 10.92 22.11 -3.50
N SER A 313 9.79 22.78 -3.25
CA SER A 313 9.62 24.23 -3.50
C SER A 313 10.03 25.12 -2.32
N GLY A 314 10.36 24.52 -1.17
CA GLY A 314 10.61 25.19 0.11
C GLY A 314 11.86 26.08 0.19
N HIS A 315 11.89 27.18 -0.57
CA HIS A 315 12.84 28.32 -0.53
C HIS A 315 14.22 28.00 0.11
N SER A 316 15.02 27.16 -0.55
CA SER A 316 16.32 26.70 -0.04
C SER A 316 17.51 27.19 -0.87
N ASP A 317 17.37 28.29 -1.62
CA ASP A 317 18.30 28.81 -2.64
C ASP A 317 19.75 29.01 -2.17
N ASN A 318 19.95 29.09 -0.84
CA ASN A 318 21.24 29.32 -0.19
C ASN A 318 21.74 28.11 0.63
N LEU A 319 21.10 26.94 0.53
CA LEU A 319 21.41 25.75 1.33
C LEU A 319 22.25 24.73 0.52
N HIS A 320 23.32 24.19 1.11
CA HIS A 320 24.12 23.18 0.44
C HIS A 320 23.36 21.85 0.31
N SER A 321 23.49 21.16 -0.83
CA SER A 321 22.74 19.94 -1.16
C SER A 321 22.90 18.79 -0.14
N ASN A 322 24.05 18.71 0.54
CA ASN A 322 24.24 17.76 1.65
C ASN A 322 23.44 18.12 2.90
N GLU A 323 23.35 19.42 3.25
CA GLU A 323 22.57 19.90 4.39
C GLU A 323 21.05 19.80 4.11
N LEU A 324 20.63 20.11 2.88
CA LEU A 324 19.25 19.90 2.43
C LEU A 324 18.84 18.43 2.57
N ARG A 325 19.69 17.49 2.15
CA ARG A 325 19.44 16.05 2.26
C ARG A 325 19.43 15.55 3.72
N GLU A 326 20.32 16.06 4.58
CA GLU A 326 20.27 15.78 6.03
C GLU A 326 18.95 16.27 6.63
N LEU A 327 18.49 17.46 6.20
CA LEU A 327 17.28 18.11 6.68
C LEU A 327 16.00 17.38 6.23
N GLN A 328 15.95 16.95 4.97
CA GLN A 328 14.91 16.07 4.44
C GLN A 328 14.83 14.74 5.21
N GLU A 329 15.96 14.12 5.55
CA GLU A 329 15.99 12.89 6.36
C GLU A 329 15.44 13.06 7.78
N TYR A 330 15.50 14.25 8.38
CA TYR A 330 14.77 14.51 9.63
C TYR A 330 13.26 14.63 9.42
N TYR A 331 12.79 15.23 8.32
CA TYR A 331 11.36 15.28 7.99
C TYR A 331 10.80 13.90 7.65
N TYR A 332 11.54 13.05 6.93
CA TYR A 332 11.18 11.65 6.72
C TYR A 332 11.00 10.91 8.04
N ARG A 333 11.96 11.00 8.97
CA ARG A 333 11.86 10.37 10.31
C ARG A 333 10.73 10.94 11.17
N MET A 334 10.41 12.22 11.04
CA MET A 334 9.23 12.80 11.68
C MET A 334 7.94 12.19 11.12
N LEU A 335 7.84 12.00 9.80
CA LEU A 335 6.69 11.35 9.18
C LEU A 335 6.58 9.87 9.56
N ASP A 336 7.69 9.12 9.58
CA ASP A 336 7.73 7.70 9.98
C ASP A 336 7.14 7.46 11.38
N MET A 337 7.38 8.38 12.33
CA MET A 337 6.76 8.32 13.67
C MET A 337 5.27 8.69 13.66
N VAL A 338 4.84 9.62 12.80
CA VAL A 338 3.43 9.99 12.65
C VAL A 338 2.63 8.83 12.04
N ILE A 339 3.19 8.17 11.03
CA ILE A 339 2.68 6.91 10.43
C ILE A 339 2.50 5.84 11.50
N ALA A 340 3.52 5.63 12.35
CA ALA A 340 3.48 4.64 13.41
C ALA A 340 2.40 4.88 14.50
N ILE A 341 1.80 6.07 14.55
CA ILE A 341 0.70 6.41 15.46
C ILE A 341 -0.66 6.35 14.73
N TYR A 342 -0.78 6.97 13.56
CA TYR A 342 -2.07 7.19 12.88
C TYR A 342 -2.37 6.25 11.71
N GLN A 343 -1.44 5.34 11.36
CA GLN A 343 -1.66 4.20 10.45
C GLN A 343 -2.02 4.56 8.99
N GLY A 344 -1.56 5.71 8.50
CA GLY A 344 -1.64 6.06 7.07
C GLY A 344 -0.58 5.35 6.21
N GLU A 345 -0.81 5.33 4.90
CA GLU A 345 0.08 4.74 3.88
C GLU A 345 0.93 5.83 3.24
N SER A 346 2.25 5.74 3.36
CA SER A 346 3.18 6.77 2.88
C SER A 346 3.92 6.38 1.61
N THR A 347 4.12 7.34 0.72
CA THR A 347 5.03 7.20 -0.43
C THR A 347 5.92 8.44 -0.55
N ARG A 348 7.22 8.22 -0.79
CA ARG A 348 8.12 9.29 -1.25
C ARG A 348 7.92 9.47 -2.76
N ILE A 349 7.88 10.71 -3.23
CA ILE A 349 7.74 11.05 -4.65
C ILE A 349 9.14 11.36 -5.22
N ASP A 350 9.38 11.10 -6.51
CA ASP A 350 10.70 11.22 -7.15
C ASP A 350 11.31 12.64 -7.08
N ASN A 351 10.51 13.68 -6.86
CA ASN A 351 10.96 15.06 -6.65
C ASN A 351 11.40 15.36 -5.20
N GLY A 352 11.29 14.39 -4.27
CA GLY A 352 11.61 14.54 -2.85
C GLY A 352 10.42 14.93 -1.95
N ASP A 353 9.25 15.19 -2.52
CA ASP A 353 8.03 15.46 -1.74
C ASP A 353 7.50 14.20 -1.06
N LEU A 354 6.68 14.41 -0.03
CA LEU A 354 6.06 13.35 0.74
C LEU A 354 4.55 13.40 0.65
N GLN A 355 3.94 12.22 0.66
CA GLN A 355 2.52 12.10 0.91
C GLN A 355 2.21 10.97 1.89
N LEU A 356 1.14 11.17 2.65
CA LEU A 356 0.59 10.24 3.62
C LEU A 356 -0.92 10.11 3.37
N ALA A 357 -1.33 8.96 2.87
CA ALA A 357 -2.68 8.69 2.40
C ALA A 357 -3.48 7.82 3.38
N PHE A 358 -4.77 8.11 3.52
CA PHE A 358 -5.73 7.39 4.36
C PHE A 358 -6.89 6.93 3.47
N LEU A 359 -6.65 5.87 2.70
CA LEU A 359 -7.53 5.38 1.62
C LEU A 359 -8.42 4.20 2.04
N LYS A 360 -8.55 3.98 3.36
CA LYS A 360 -9.36 2.94 3.98
C LYS A 360 -10.57 3.61 4.63
N PRO A 361 -11.67 3.84 3.88
CA PRO A 361 -12.86 4.49 4.41
C PRO A 361 -13.46 3.71 5.58
N HIS A 362 -14.05 4.43 6.51
CA HIS A 362 -14.75 3.89 7.67
C HIS A 362 -15.95 4.78 7.97
N LYS A 363 -17.07 4.16 8.37
CA LYS A 363 -18.36 4.82 8.54
C LYS A 363 -18.31 6.04 9.46
N ASP A 364 -17.62 5.92 10.58
CA ASP A 364 -17.52 6.96 11.62
C ASP A 364 -16.42 8.02 11.33
N ASP A 365 -16.00 8.18 10.06
CA ASP A 365 -14.90 9.03 9.56
C ASP A 365 -13.58 8.97 10.39
N SER A 366 -13.31 7.83 11.03
CA SER A 366 -12.15 7.61 11.90
C SER A 366 -10.81 7.75 11.16
N HIS A 367 -10.80 7.42 9.87
CA HIS A 367 -9.70 7.65 8.94
C HIS A 367 -9.45 9.15 8.68
N GLY A 368 -10.47 10.00 8.58
CA GLY A 368 -10.34 11.46 8.53
C GLY A 368 -9.87 12.07 9.85
N VAL A 369 -10.36 11.56 10.99
CA VAL A 369 -9.86 11.94 12.32
C VAL A 369 -8.36 11.64 12.45
N ASN A 370 -7.92 10.44 12.02
CA ASN A 370 -6.51 10.08 11.98
C ASN A 370 -5.70 10.97 11.02
N ALA A 371 -6.25 11.33 9.85
CA ALA A 371 -5.58 12.18 8.88
C ALA A 371 -5.33 13.60 9.40
N ILE A 372 -6.33 14.25 10.02
CA ILE A 372 -6.14 15.57 10.63
C ILE A 372 -5.19 15.49 11.84
N CYS A 373 -5.30 14.46 12.69
CA CYS A 373 -4.39 14.28 13.81
C CYS A 373 -2.93 14.08 13.34
N ALA A 374 -2.71 13.31 12.27
CA ALA A 374 -1.40 13.10 11.67
C ALA A 374 -0.80 14.39 11.12
N ALA A 375 -1.57 15.15 10.34
CA ALA A 375 -1.16 16.43 9.79
C ALA A 375 -0.83 17.47 10.87
N GLN A 376 -1.66 17.56 11.91
CA GLN A 376 -1.43 18.46 13.05
C GLN A 376 -0.25 18.03 13.94
N LEU A 377 -0.01 16.72 14.10
CA LEU A 377 1.19 16.25 14.79
C LEU A 377 2.45 16.57 13.98
N PHE A 378 2.42 16.36 12.67
CA PHE A 378 3.54 16.70 11.79
C PHE A 378 3.84 18.21 11.81
N ASN A 379 2.81 19.06 11.67
CA ASN A 379 2.97 20.52 11.72
C ASN A 379 3.59 20.99 13.06
N ARG A 380 3.22 20.38 14.19
CA ARG A 380 3.84 20.64 15.51
C ARG A 380 5.29 20.18 15.59
N LEU A 381 5.60 18.98 15.10
CA LEU A 381 6.96 18.45 15.05
C LEU A 381 7.87 19.37 14.20
N TYR A 382 7.40 19.73 13.00
CA TYR A 382 8.03 20.71 12.11
C TYR A 382 8.32 22.05 12.82
N LYS A 383 7.30 22.70 13.40
CA LYS A 383 7.45 23.99 14.10
C LYS A 383 8.42 23.92 15.29
N LEU A 384 8.35 22.86 16.10
CA LEU A 384 9.24 22.68 17.26
C LEU A 384 10.69 22.40 16.83
N PHE A 385 10.89 21.56 15.81
CA PHE A 385 12.21 21.25 15.26
C PHE A 385 12.86 22.48 14.61
N ASN A 386 12.12 23.25 13.81
CA ASN A 386 12.61 24.51 13.25
C ASN A 386 12.93 25.52 14.37
N GLN A 387 12.11 25.64 15.42
CA GLN A 387 12.42 26.49 16.58
C GLN A 387 13.72 26.06 17.29
N GLN A 388 13.96 24.75 17.46
CA GLN A 388 15.19 24.22 18.06
C GLN A 388 16.42 24.53 17.18
N ARG A 389 16.31 24.39 15.86
CA ARG A 389 17.38 24.69 14.90
C ARG A 389 17.71 26.18 14.84
N ILE A 390 16.70 27.06 14.79
CA ILE A 390 16.88 28.52 14.85
C ILE A 390 17.62 28.94 16.13
N ARG A 391 17.24 28.39 17.30
CA ARG A 391 17.96 28.63 18.58
C ARG A 391 19.40 28.14 18.58
N SER A 392 19.72 27.18 17.71
CA SER A 392 21.06 26.60 17.53
C SER A 392 21.82 27.22 16.34
N PHE A 393 21.30 28.29 15.74
CA PHE A 393 21.83 28.91 14.51
C PHE A 393 22.03 27.94 13.34
N LYS A 394 21.22 26.88 13.25
CA LYS A 394 21.21 25.93 12.13
C LYS A 394 20.17 26.33 11.08
N PRO A 395 20.42 26.09 9.78
CA PRO A 395 19.45 26.37 8.73
C PRO A 395 18.18 25.52 8.89
N VAL A 396 17.05 26.05 8.42
CA VAL A 396 15.72 25.42 8.45
C VAL A 396 15.12 25.44 7.05
N LEU A 397 14.19 24.53 6.78
CA LEU A 397 13.43 24.49 5.53
C LEU A 397 12.06 25.11 5.78
N ASN A 398 11.51 25.83 4.79
CA ASN A 398 10.11 26.22 4.80
C ASN A 398 9.30 25.08 4.16
N LEU A 399 8.37 24.48 4.90
CA LEU A 399 7.49 23.42 4.40
C LEU A 399 6.07 23.93 4.24
N HIS A 400 5.53 23.84 3.04
CA HIS A 400 4.10 24.03 2.78
C HIS A 400 3.43 22.65 2.86
N MET A 401 2.24 22.58 3.47
CA MET A 401 1.54 21.32 3.67
C MET A 401 0.04 21.46 3.50
N ALA A 402 -0.53 20.55 2.72
CA ALA A 402 -1.95 20.51 2.41
C ALA A 402 -2.56 19.18 2.85
N LEU A 403 -3.74 19.22 3.45
CA LEU A 403 -4.58 18.06 3.71
C LEU A 403 -5.82 18.12 2.83
N VAL A 404 -6.05 17.07 2.04
CA VAL A 404 -7.09 17.00 1.01
C VAL A 404 -8.04 15.85 1.31
N ARG A 405 -9.35 16.10 1.20
CA ARG A 405 -10.41 15.09 1.21
C ARG A 405 -10.85 14.82 -0.24
N GLY A 406 -11.25 13.59 -0.54
CA GLY A 406 -11.82 13.25 -1.85
C GLY A 406 -12.31 11.81 -1.89
N HIS A 407 -12.78 11.34 -3.04
CA HIS A 407 -13.17 9.93 -3.18
C HIS A 407 -11.95 9.00 -3.10
N TYR A 408 -11.95 8.02 -2.20
CA TYR A 408 -10.77 7.18 -1.87
C TYR A 408 -10.03 6.53 -3.06
N LYS A 409 -10.77 6.11 -4.11
CA LYS A 409 -10.19 5.55 -5.35
C LYS A 409 -9.47 6.57 -6.25
N LYS A 410 -9.64 7.88 -6.03
CA LYS A 410 -9.16 8.96 -6.91
C LYS A 410 -7.88 9.62 -6.39
N LEU A 411 -6.93 8.82 -5.88
CA LEU A 411 -5.65 9.32 -5.35
C LEU A 411 -4.96 10.35 -6.28
N PRO A 412 -4.85 10.16 -7.61
CA PRO A 412 -4.22 11.15 -8.49
C PRO A 412 -4.87 12.53 -8.44
N ARG A 413 -6.21 12.63 -8.39
CA ARG A 413 -6.90 13.92 -8.25
C ARG A 413 -6.60 14.57 -6.90
N MET A 414 -6.55 13.79 -5.82
CA MET A 414 -6.16 14.31 -4.50
C MET A 414 -4.69 14.79 -4.47
N GLN A 415 -3.79 14.17 -5.24
CA GLN A 415 -2.39 14.60 -5.38
C GLN A 415 -2.26 15.92 -6.16
N GLU A 416 -3.01 16.07 -7.25
CA GLU A 416 -3.08 17.29 -8.05
C GLU A 416 -3.64 18.46 -7.23
N GLU A 417 -4.74 18.24 -6.52
CA GLU A 417 -5.34 19.20 -5.57
C GLU A 417 -4.37 19.62 -4.47
N ALA A 418 -3.71 18.66 -3.81
CA ALA A 418 -2.83 18.97 -2.69
C ALA A 418 -1.60 19.81 -3.12
N ARG A 419 -1.09 19.58 -4.33
CA ARG A 419 -0.04 20.40 -4.97
C ARG A 419 -0.55 21.79 -5.34
N TYR A 420 -1.76 21.89 -5.88
CA TYR A 420 -2.37 23.19 -6.16
C TYR A 420 -2.50 24.02 -4.87
N LEU A 421 -2.91 23.41 -3.76
CA LEU A 421 -2.99 24.06 -2.46
C LEU A 421 -1.61 24.53 -1.94
N THR A 422 -0.56 23.71 -1.99
CA THR A 422 0.78 24.11 -1.50
C THR A 422 1.47 25.16 -2.37
N HIS A 423 1.23 25.18 -3.68
CA HIS A 423 1.80 26.18 -4.60
C HIS A 423 0.98 27.48 -4.67
N SER A 424 -0.34 27.44 -4.47
CA SER A 424 -1.18 28.66 -4.50
C SER A 424 -1.27 29.40 -3.17
N THR A 425 -0.88 28.77 -2.06
CA THR A 425 -0.99 29.34 -0.70
C THR A 425 0.38 29.49 -0.05
N ASP A 426 0.85 30.72 0.14
CA ASP A 426 2.07 31.02 0.90
C ASP A 426 1.79 30.92 2.41
N SER A 427 1.89 29.70 2.96
CA SER A 427 1.62 29.46 4.39
C SER A 427 2.32 28.24 4.98
N ASN A 428 2.74 28.41 6.24
CA ASN A 428 3.36 27.37 7.09
C ASN A 428 2.34 26.68 8.03
N GLU A 429 1.07 27.06 7.92
CA GLU A 429 -0.06 26.40 8.59
C GLU A 429 -0.55 25.21 7.75
N LEU A 430 -1.43 24.38 8.33
CA LEU A 430 -2.03 23.28 7.57
C LEU A 430 -3.12 23.82 6.64
N ILE A 431 -2.84 23.81 5.33
CA ILE A 431 -3.77 24.22 4.28
C ILE A 431 -4.78 23.09 4.02
N THR A 432 -6.03 23.43 3.74
CA THR A 432 -7.05 22.48 3.26
C THR A 432 -8.16 23.22 2.52
N HIS A 433 -8.96 22.52 1.74
CA HIS A 433 -10.17 23.08 1.15
C HIS A 433 -11.34 23.10 2.14
N THR A 434 -12.31 23.97 1.89
CA THR A 434 -13.47 24.22 2.76
C THR A 434 -14.30 22.95 2.99
N ALA A 435 -14.43 22.08 1.98
CA ALA A 435 -15.18 20.83 2.07
C ALA A 435 -14.66 19.82 3.11
N LEU A 436 -13.39 19.91 3.54
CA LEU A 436 -12.86 19.10 4.64
C LEU A 436 -13.28 19.68 5.99
N SER A 437 -13.26 21.02 6.13
CA SER A 437 -13.78 21.68 7.34
C SER A 437 -15.30 21.59 7.50
N GLU A 438 -16.03 21.41 6.41
CA GLU A 438 -17.48 21.20 6.38
C GLU A 438 -17.90 19.72 6.49
N ALA A 439 -16.97 18.77 6.49
CA ALA A 439 -17.29 17.34 6.60
C ALA A 439 -18.00 17.04 7.95
N PRO A 440 -19.19 16.42 7.95
CA PRO A 440 -20.13 16.49 9.08
C PRO A 440 -19.57 15.88 10.38
N ASP A 441 -19.05 14.65 10.31
CA ASP A 441 -18.53 13.95 11.49
C ASP A 441 -17.28 14.63 12.06
N LEU A 442 -16.42 15.17 11.18
CA LEU A 442 -15.21 15.90 11.56
C LEU A 442 -15.53 17.27 12.18
N LYS A 443 -16.53 17.98 11.62
CA LYS A 443 -17.01 19.29 12.09
C LYS A 443 -17.66 19.23 13.47
N VAL A 444 -18.40 18.15 13.77
CA VAL A 444 -19.03 17.93 15.08
C VAL A 444 -18.06 17.34 16.12
N SER A 445 -17.02 16.62 15.67
CA SER A 445 -16.05 15.95 16.55
C SER A 445 -14.73 16.75 16.73
N LEU A 446 -13.76 16.52 15.85
CA LEU A 446 -12.38 16.99 16.04
C LEU A 446 -12.20 18.50 15.74
N LEU A 447 -13.02 19.05 14.85
CA LEU A 447 -13.00 20.47 14.47
C LEU A 447 -13.98 21.33 15.30
N ALA A 448 -14.72 20.72 16.24
CA ALA A 448 -15.59 21.45 17.15
C ALA A 448 -14.77 22.38 18.07
N GLY A 449 -14.83 23.70 17.80
CA GLY A 449 -14.01 24.70 18.49
C GLY A 449 -12.57 24.81 17.98
N ALA A 450 -12.29 24.39 16.75
CA ALA A 450 -11.01 24.59 16.08
C ALA A 450 -10.75 26.07 15.70
N ASP A 451 -9.47 26.46 15.65
CA ASP A 451 -9.03 27.73 15.02
C ASP A 451 -8.80 27.47 13.53
N ILE A 452 -9.82 27.79 12.73
CA ILE A 452 -9.84 27.66 11.28
C ILE A 452 -9.95 29.06 10.69
N VAL A 453 -8.95 29.48 9.91
CA VAL A 453 -8.92 30.79 9.26
C VAL A 453 -9.13 30.61 7.77
N ARG A 454 -10.16 31.24 7.21
CA ARG A 454 -10.38 31.28 5.76
C ARG A 454 -9.26 32.07 5.09
N ALA A 455 -8.65 31.49 4.04
CA ALA A 455 -7.61 32.12 3.24
C ALA A 455 -8.21 32.70 1.95
N GLU A 456 -8.93 31.88 1.19
CA GLU A 456 -9.58 32.25 -0.07
C GLU A 456 -11.03 31.74 -0.10
N GLU A 457 -11.72 31.77 -1.23
CA GLU A 457 -13.13 31.35 -1.30
C GLU A 457 -13.28 29.84 -1.00
N ASP A 458 -12.39 29.05 -1.57
CA ASP A 458 -12.28 27.59 -1.49
C ASP A 458 -11.36 27.11 -0.34
N LYS A 459 -10.39 27.92 0.10
CA LYS A 459 -9.26 27.49 0.97
C LYS A 459 -9.36 27.97 2.42
N VAL A 460 -9.00 27.09 3.36
CA VAL A 460 -8.91 27.37 4.80
C VAL A 460 -7.62 26.83 5.44
N LEU A 461 -7.18 27.46 6.53
CA LEU A 461 -5.99 27.11 7.30
C LEU A 461 -6.39 26.58 8.68
N ILE A 462 -6.05 25.33 9.00
CA ILE A 462 -6.31 24.73 10.33
C ILE A 462 -5.08 24.98 11.23
N ARG A 463 -5.20 25.97 12.12
CA ARG A 463 -4.14 26.33 13.10
C ARG A 463 -4.21 25.50 14.39
N SER A 464 -5.43 25.16 14.80
CA SER A 464 -5.72 24.45 16.05
C SER A 464 -6.92 23.54 15.87
N VAL A 465 -6.87 22.35 16.45
CA VAL A 465 -8.03 21.44 16.57
C VAL A 465 -8.70 21.62 17.94
N ASN A 466 -9.76 20.87 18.20
CA ASN A 466 -10.42 20.82 19.51
C ASN A 466 -9.41 20.65 20.66
N ASP A 467 -9.65 21.40 21.73
CA ASP A 467 -8.78 21.59 22.90
C ASP A 467 -8.27 20.28 23.56
N ASN A 468 -9.04 19.19 23.48
CA ASN A 468 -8.64 17.88 24.00
C ASN A 468 -7.61 17.18 23.10
N TYR A 469 -7.84 17.21 21.78
CA TYR A 469 -6.89 16.71 20.78
C TYR A 469 -5.63 17.58 20.75
N GLN A 470 -5.77 18.90 20.85
CA GLN A 470 -4.66 19.86 20.92
C GLN A 470 -3.67 19.50 22.03
N LYS A 471 -4.16 19.23 23.26
CA LYS A 471 -3.34 18.86 24.43
C LYS A 471 -2.68 17.48 24.26
N LEU A 472 -3.35 16.54 23.60
CA LEU A 472 -2.79 15.23 23.28
C LEU A 472 -1.64 15.34 22.25
N LEU A 473 -1.87 16.07 21.15
CA LEU A 473 -0.90 16.31 20.08
C LEU A 473 0.34 17.05 20.61
N ASP A 474 0.16 18.02 21.50
CA ASP A 474 1.26 18.70 22.19
C ASP A 474 2.11 17.75 23.05
N LYS A 475 1.46 16.84 23.78
CA LYS A 475 2.15 15.83 24.61
C LYS A 475 2.90 14.81 23.74
N GLN A 476 2.30 14.38 22.63
CA GLN A 476 2.92 13.51 21.64
C GLN A 476 4.15 14.19 21.01
N ALA A 477 4.00 15.41 20.48
CA ALA A 477 5.07 16.13 19.77
C ALA A 477 6.31 16.31 20.64
N ARG A 478 6.15 16.74 21.91
CA ARG A 478 7.27 16.92 22.85
C ARG A 478 8.02 15.61 23.14
N HIS A 479 7.29 14.52 23.36
CA HIS A 479 7.86 13.20 23.62
C HIS A 479 8.59 12.62 22.39
N LEU A 480 8.03 12.78 21.20
CA LEU A 480 8.65 12.33 19.95
C LEU A 480 9.90 13.15 19.60
N LEU A 481 9.87 14.47 19.79
CA LEU A 481 11.04 15.34 19.59
C LEU A 481 12.22 14.90 20.48
N SER A 482 11.96 14.58 21.76
CA SER A 482 12.98 14.05 22.69
C SER A 482 13.52 12.65 22.34
N LYS A 483 12.92 11.95 21.36
CA LYS A 483 13.41 10.65 20.86
C LYS A 483 14.17 10.76 19.53
N LEU A 484 13.86 11.77 18.71
CA LEU A 484 14.65 12.12 17.52
C LEU A 484 15.98 12.78 17.88
N PHE A 485 15.97 13.60 18.93
CA PHE A 485 17.09 14.46 19.33
C PHE A 485 17.41 14.26 20.82
N PRO A 486 18.07 13.14 21.19
CA PRO A 486 18.52 12.86 22.56
C PRO A 486 19.69 13.74 22.99
#